data_AF-A0A974H656-F1
#
_entry.id   AF-A0A974H656-F1
#
_cell.length_a   1.000
_cell.length_b   1.000
_cell.length_c   1.000
_cell.angle_alpha   90.00
_cell.angle_beta   90.00
_cell.angle_gamma   90.00
#
_symmetry.space_group_name_H-M   'P 1'
#
loop_
_entity.id
_entity.type
_entity.pdbx_description
1 polymer ?
#
loop_
_entity_poly.entity_id
_entity_poly.type
_entity_poly.pdbx_seq_one_letter_code
_entity_poly.pdbx_strand_id
1 'polypeptide(L)'
;MAQYFMEHGYNKSLVESKEKEMTIKMEELLRKKGGVIKGESFNHPSKGHVIKLHDFVTCITTGVIYMLKCPYRKAYVGKTKRAIRKRIGEHKRTTSNCDLEKQKYVTPVSRHFRVQGHNSNQLKWLVLQVVSVSPSGGDYNRILLQKETMWIDQLNKHHDPYGT
;
A
#
# COMPACT_ATOMS: atom_id res chain seq x y z
N MET A 1 -55.99 -3.79 -22.03
CA MET A 1 -55.85 -4.55 -20.77
C MET A 1 -54.37 -4.58 -20.41
N ALA A 2 -54.04 -3.98 -19.26
CA ALA A 2 -52.80 -4.01 -18.47
C ALA A 2 -51.43 -3.85 -19.15
N GLN A 3 -50.85 -2.68 -18.86
CA GLN A 3 -49.50 -2.18 -19.09
C GLN A 3 -48.49 -2.87 -18.16
N TYR A 4 -47.31 -3.23 -18.68
CA TYR A 4 -46.17 -3.74 -17.92
C TYR A 4 -45.56 -2.65 -17.02
N PHE A 5 -45.23 -3.00 -15.77
CA PHE A 5 -44.51 -2.25 -14.72
C PHE A 5 -43.68 -3.31 -13.96
N MET A 6 -42.40 -3.20 -13.56
CA MET A 6 -41.42 -2.12 -13.42
C MET A 6 -40.01 -2.69 -13.71
N GLU A 7 -39.24 -2.04 -14.58
CA GLU A 7 -37.78 -2.14 -14.52
C GLU A 7 -37.31 -1.43 -13.25
N HIS A 8 -36.65 -2.15 -12.36
CA HIS A 8 -35.99 -1.54 -11.20
C HIS A 8 -34.82 -0.70 -11.73
N GLY A 9 -35.05 0.60 -11.88
CA GLY A 9 -34.08 1.57 -12.35
C GLY A 9 -32.81 1.55 -11.52
N TYR A 10 -31.74 0.98 -12.09
CA TYR A 10 -30.39 1.10 -11.56
C TYR A 10 -29.94 2.55 -11.72
N ASN A 11 -30.02 3.32 -10.63
CA ASN A 11 -29.63 4.72 -10.62
C ASN A 11 -28.09 4.85 -10.50
N LYS A 12 -27.42 4.82 -11.65
CA LYS A 12 -25.96 4.97 -11.78
C LYS A 12 -25.41 6.21 -11.07
N SER A 13 -26.14 7.33 -11.10
CA SER A 13 -25.72 8.59 -10.45
C SER A 13 -25.72 8.50 -8.91
N LEU A 14 -26.62 7.68 -8.35
CA LEU A 14 -26.66 7.41 -6.92
C LEU A 14 -25.51 6.49 -6.48
N VAL A 15 -25.09 5.56 -7.34
CA VAL A 15 -23.93 4.70 -7.11
C VAL A 15 -22.65 5.54 -7.15
N GLU A 16 -22.47 6.35 -8.20
CA GLU A 16 -21.30 7.23 -8.34
C GLU A 16 -21.21 8.28 -7.22
N SER A 17 -22.33 8.83 -6.74
CA SER A 17 -22.33 9.77 -5.62
C SER A 17 -21.97 9.09 -4.30
N LYS A 18 -22.48 7.88 -4.05
CA LYS A 18 -22.10 7.06 -2.88
C LYS A 18 -20.63 6.64 -2.94
N GLU A 19 -20.11 6.32 -4.12
CA GLU A 19 -18.68 6.01 -4.33
C GLU A 19 -17.80 7.23 -4.06
N LYS A 20 -18.19 8.42 -4.55
CA LYS A 20 -17.50 9.68 -4.26
C LYS A 20 -17.52 10.03 -2.78
N GLU A 21 -18.68 9.90 -2.13
CA GLU A 21 -18.83 10.18 -0.69
C GLU A 21 -18.02 9.19 0.16
N MET A 22 -18.04 7.91 -0.19
CA MET A 22 -17.22 6.88 0.45
C MET A 22 -15.73 7.15 0.24
N THR A 23 -15.34 7.62 -0.94
CA THR A 23 -13.97 8.02 -1.25
C THR A 23 -13.56 9.20 -0.38
N ILE A 24 -14.37 10.27 -0.30
CA ILE A 24 -14.11 11.44 0.54
C ILE A 24 -13.98 11.04 2.01
N LYS A 25 -14.95 10.29 2.57
CA LYS A 25 -14.90 9.80 3.96
C LYS A 25 -13.67 8.93 4.21
N MET A 26 -13.28 8.10 3.25
CA MET A 26 -12.06 7.29 3.32
C MET A 26 -10.81 8.18 3.31
N GLU A 27 -10.76 9.17 2.43
CA GLU A 27 -9.66 10.13 2.35
C GLU A 27 -9.52 10.95 3.63
N GLU A 28 -10.62 11.34 4.28
CA GLU A 28 -10.63 12.03 5.57
C GLU A 28 -10.21 11.12 6.73
N LEU A 29 -10.63 9.86 6.73
CA LEU A 29 -10.17 8.86 7.70
C LEU A 29 -8.68 8.54 7.54
N LEU A 30 -8.17 8.54 6.30
CA LEU A 30 -6.75 8.38 5.99
C LEU A 30 -5.95 9.65 6.36
N ARG A 31 -6.52 10.85 6.16
CA ARG A 31 -5.97 12.15 6.60
C ARG A 31 -5.78 12.18 8.12
N LYS A 32 -6.70 11.60 8.89
CA LYS A 32 -6.61 11.48 10.36
C LYS A 32 -5.59 10.43 10.87
N LYS A 33 -4.97 9.61 10.00
CA LYS A 33 -3.95 8.59 10.39
C LYS A 33 -2.66 8.71 9.54
N GLY A 34 -2.23 9.95 9.32
CA GLY A 34 -1.19 10.43 8.41
C GLY A 34 -0.06 9.47 8.05
N GLY A 35 0.26 9.40 6.75
CA GLY A 35 1.38 8.63 6.23
C GLY A 35 1.23 8.13 4.80
N VAL A 36 0.02 8.15 4.22
CA VAL A 36 -0.17 7.64 2.85
C VAL A 36 0.42 8.61 1.83
N ILE A 37 1.18 8.10 0.87
CA ILE A 37 1.61 8.79 -0.33
C ILE A 37 0.54 8.54 -1.37
N LYS A 38 -0.13 9.60 -1.81
CA LYS A 38 -1.20 9.56 -2.82
C LYS A 38 -0.65 9.98 -4.17
N GLY A 39 -1.33 9.55 -5.23
CA GLY A 39 -1.07 9.95 -6.60
C GLY A 39 -0.98 8.76 -7.54
N GLU A 40 -0.95 9.07 -8.83
CA GLU A 40 -0.78 8.09 -9.91
C GLU A 40 0.68 7.69 -10.12
N SER A 41 1.60 8.28 -9.35
CA SER A 41 3.03 7.98 -9.45
C SER A 41 3.80 8.38 -8.19
N PHE A 42 5.03 7.88 -8.07
CA PHE A 42 5.99 8.30 -7.04
C PHE A 42 7.41 8.32 -7.59
N ASN A 43 8.28 9.12 -6.98
CA ASN A 43 9.69 9.18 -7.34
C ASN A 43 10.45 8.00 -6.73
N HIS A 44 11.23 7.30 -7.56
CA HIS A 44 12.12 6.22 -7.16
C HIS A 44 12.99 6.66 -5.97
N PRO A 45 13.06 5.91 -4.85
CA PRO A 45 13.64 6.39 -3.60
C PRO A 45 15.09 6.89 -3.70
N SER A 46 15.94 6.20 -4.47
CA SER A 46 17.32 6.57 -4.74
C SER A 46 17.54 7.39 -6.02
N LYS A 47 16.87 7.04 -7.12
CA LYS A 47 17.15 7.58 -8.47
C LYS A 47 16.32 8.79 -8.89
N GLY A 48 15.19 9.05 -8.21
CA GLY A 48 14.34 10.19 -8.52
C GLY A 48 13.46 10.10 -9.77
N HIS A 49 13.63 9.12 -10.66
CA HIS A 49 12.72 8.94 -11.80
C HIS A 49 11.30 8.55 -11.34
N VAL A 50 10.29 8.91 -12.13
CA VAL A 50 8.88 8.70 -11.80
C VAL A 50 8.46 7.26 -12.12
N ILE A 51 7.86 6.58 -11.14
CA ILE A 51 7.24 5.25 -11.28
C ILE A 51 5.72 5.44 -11.22
N LYS A 52 5.01 4.98 -12.26
CA LYS A 52 3.55 5.03 -12.32
C LYS A 52 2.91 3.92 -11.47
N LEU A 53 1.82 4.27 -10.80
CA LEU A 53 0.95 3.39 -10.05
C LEU A 53 -0.32 3.20 -10.87
N HIS A 54 -0.73 1.95 -11.08
CA HIS A 54 -1.82 1.62 -12.00
C HIS A 54 -3.12 1.23 -11.30
N ASP A 55 -3.06 0.93 -10.01
CA ASP A 55 -4.21 0.38 -9.27
C ASP A 55 -4.92 1.46 -8.46
N PHE A 56 -6.26 1.45 -8.53
CA PHE A 56 -7.08 2.17 -7.56
C PHE A 56 -7.15 1.39 -6.25
N VAL A 57 -6.74 2.02 -5.15
CA VAL A 57 -6.55 1.34 -3.87
C VAL A 57 -7.25 2.08 -2.75
N THR A 58 -7.97 1.34 -1.91
CA THR A 58 -8.56 1.83 -0.67
C THR A 58 -7.86 1.20 0.53
N CYS A 59 -8.10 1.72 1.73
CA CYS A 59 -7.46 1.18 2.94
C CYS A 59 -7.87 -0.28 3.27
N ILE A 60 -8.97 -0.77 2.68
CA ILE A 60 -9.47 -2.13 2.88
C ILE A 60 -8.99 -3.10 1.80
N THR A 61 -8.34 -2.62 0.74
CA THR A 61 -7.81 -3.48 -0.33
C THR A 61 -6.87 -4.53 0.25
N THR A 62 -7.10 -5.77 -0.15
CA THR A 62 -6.34 -6.97 0.23
C THR A 62 -5.39 -7.36 -0.90
N GLY A 63 -4.44 -8.23 -0.62
CA GLY A 63 -3.68 -8.83 -1.70
C GLY A 63 -2.68 -7.90 -2.37
N VAL A 64 -2.03 -7.04 -1.59
CA VAL A 64 -1.23 -5.94 -2.13
C VAL A 64 0.26 -6.11 -1.86
N ILE A 65 1.05 -5.59 -2.78
CA ILE A 65 2.45 -5.24 -2.56
C ILE A 65 2.50 -3.76 -2.19
N TYR A 66 3.16 -3.44 -1.08
CA TYR A 66 3.23 -2.09 -0.55
C TYR A 66 4.68 -1.70 -0.24
N MET A 67 4.91 -0.40 -0.18
CA MET A 67 6.19 0.18 0.21
C MET A 67 6.02 1.06 1.44
N LEU A 68 6.94 0.94 2.39
CA LEU A 68 7.13 1.87 3.49
C LEU A 68 8.37 2.73 3.20
N LYS A 69 8.30 4.02 3.52
CA LYS A 69 9.38 4.97 3.30
C LYS A 69 9.69 5.72 4.59
N CYS A 70 10.99 5.80 4.92
CA CYS A 70 11.46 6.68 5.98
C CYS A 70 11.79 8.07 5.43
N PRO A 71 11.94 9.09 6.31
CA PRO A 71 12.35 10.43 5.90
C PRO A 71 13.63 10.46 5.06
N TYR A 72 14.62 9.61 5.39
CA TYR A 72 15.93 9.55 4.73
C TYR A 72 15.97 8.57 3.54
N ARG A 73 14.90 8.49 2.76
CA ARG A 73 14.85 7.78 1.46
C ARG A 73 15.09 6.26 1.48
N LYS A 74 15.24 5.62 2.65
CA LYS A 74 15.21 4.16 2.73
C LYS A 74 13.77 3.66 2.56
N ALA A 75 13.64 2.57 1.81
CA ALA A 75 12.37 1.92 1.52
C ALA A 75 12.37 0.48 2.03
N TYR A 76 11.20 0.01 2.46
CA TYR A 76 10.92 -1.38 2.76
C TYR A 76 9.75 -1.83 1.89
N VAL A 77 9.91 -2.92 1.15
CA VAL A 77 8.84 -3.53 0.37
C VAL A 77 8.26 -4.69 1.16
N GLY A 78 6.94 -4.80 1.16
CA GLY A 78 6.23 -5.87 1.84
C GLY A 78 5.01 -6.33 1.06
N LYS A 79 4.58 -7.58 1.30
CA LYS A 79 3.27 -8.08 0.86
C LYS A 79 2.26 -8.25 2.00
N THR A 80 0.98 -8.23 1.67
CA THR A 80 -0.08 -8.66 2.60
C THR A 80 -1.28 -9.28 1.88
N LYS A 81 -1.74 -10.44 2.38
CA LYS A 81 -3.05 -11.01 2.00
C LYS A 81 -4.21 -10.28 2.68
N ARG A 82 -3.97 -9.63 3.81
CA ARG A 82 -4.97 -8.90 4.61
C ARG A 82 -5.10 -7.47 4.13
N ALA A 83 -6.16 -6.78 4.55
CA ALA A 83 -6.38 -5.36 4.27
C ALA A 83 -5.15 -4.52 4.62
N ILE A 84 -4.71 -3.66 3.70
CA ILE A 84 -3.49 -2.86 3.85
C ILE A 84 -3.50 -2.02 5.13
N ARG A 85 -4.64 -1.44 5.51
CA ARG A 85 -4.78 -0.68 6.77
C ARG A 85 -4.37 -1.48 8.00
N LYS A 86 -4.71 -2.78 8.08
CA LYS A 86 -4.32 -3.63 9.21
C LYS A 86 -2.80 -3.78 9.25
N ARG A 87 -2.18 -4.07 8.11
CA ARG A 87 -0.73 -4.27 8.00
C ARG A 87 0.06 -2.99 8.33
N ILE A 88 -0.39 -1.83 7.86
CA ILE A 88 0.23 -0.54 8.18
C ILE A 88 0.08 -0.21 9.67
N GLY A 89 -1.08 -0.50 10.27
CA GLY A 89 -1.30 -0.33 11.71
C GLY A 89 -0.33 -1.15 12.56
N GLU A 90 -0.08 -2.40 12.17
CA GLU A 90 0.91 -3.27 12.83
C GLU A 90 2.34 -2.71 12.72
N HIS A 91 2.74 -2.23 11.53
CA HIS A 91 4.04 -1.58 11.34
C HIS A 91 4.20 -0.34 12.21
N LYS A 92 3.18 0.51 12.28
CA LYS A 92 3.20 1.68 13.16
C LYS A 92 3.29 1.29 14.64
N ARG A 93 2.50 0.30 15.08
CA ARG A 93 2.53 -0.18 16.47
C ARG A 93 3.88 -0.78 16.84
N THR A 94 4.45 -1.64 15.99
CA THR A 94 5.77 -2.25 16.23
C THR A 94 6.88 -1.20 16.23
N THR A 95 6.81 -0.22 15.33
CA THR A 95 7.74 0.92 15.31
C THR A 95 7.66 1.76 16.57
N SER A 96 6.46 2.13 17.04
CA SER A 96 6.29 2.93 18.26
C SER A 96 6.77 2.23 19.53
N ASN A 97 6.63 0.90 19.60
CA ASN A 97 6.90 0.13 20.82
C ASN A 97 8.25 -0.62 20.78
N CYS A 98 9.11 -0.31 19.80
CA CYS A 98 10.36 -1.03 19.60
C CYS A 98 11.32 -0.84 20.79
N ASP A 99 11.71 -1.95 21.41
CA ASP A 99 12.67 -1.99 22.51
C ASP A 99 13.82 -2.91 22.12
N LEU A 100 15.00 -2.31 21.89
CA LEU A 100 16.20 -3.04 21.46
C LEU A 100 16.90 -3.73 22.63
N GLU A 101 16.69 -3.28 23.87
CA GLU A 101 17.27 -3.93 25.05
C GLU A 101 16.50 -5.21 25.36
N LYS A 102 15.18 -5.13 25.36
CA LYS A 102 14.29 -6.28 25.66
C LYS A 102 13.98 -7.16 24.44
N GLN A 103 14.57 -6.87 23.28
CA GLN A 103 14.29 -7.51 21.99
C GLN A 103 12.79 -7.62 21.68
N LYS A 104 12.01 -6.59 22.08
CA LYS A 104 10.55 -6.57 21.93
C LYS A 104 10.12 -5.75 20.73
N TYR A 105 9.22 -6.29 19.91
CA TYR A 105 8.70 -5.66 18.68
C TYR A 105 9.81 -5.29 17.67
N VAL A 106 10.92 -6.03 17.68
CA VAL A 106 12.05 -5.77 16.80
C VAL A 106 11.80 -6.41 15.43
N THR A 107 11.60 -5.55 14.44
CA THR A 107 11.48 -5.88 13.01
C THR A 107 12.52 -5.04 12.26
N PRO A 108 12.85 -5.36 10.99
CA PRO A 108 13.78 -4.53 10.22
C PRO A 108 13.37 -3.04 10.18
N VAL A 109 12.07 -2.78 10.02
CA VAL A 109 11.50 -1.42 9.97
C VAL A 109 11.59 -0.75 11.35
N SER A 110 11.11 -1.40 12.40
CA SER A 110 11.10 -0.81 13.74
C SER A 110 12.52 -0.60 14.30
N ARG A 111 13.44 -1.54 14.04
CA ARG A 111 14.88 -1.39 14.35
C ARG A 111 15.47 -0.18 13.62
N HIS A 112 15.23 -0.05 12.32
CA HIS A 112 15.73 1.09 11.55
C HIS A 112 15.22 2.42 12.13
N PHE A 113 13.91 2.52 12.39
CA PHE A 113 13.33 3.74 12.95
C PHE A 113 13.91 4.06 14.33
N ARG A 114 14.07 3.06 15.21
CA ARG A 114 14.65 3.25 16.54
C ARG A 114 16.11 3.72 16.47
N VAL A 115 16.94 3.07 15.65
CA VAL A 115 18.37 3.42 15.49
C VAL A 115 18.56 4.80 14.88
N GLN A 116 17.67 5.22 13.97
CA GLN A 116 17.74 6.54 13.32
C GLN A 116 17.00 7.65 14.08
N GLY A 117 16.44 7.36 15.27
CA GLY A 117 15.68 8.34 16.05
C GLY A 117 14.36 8.79 15.40
N HIS A 118 13.81 7.99 14.48
CA HIS A 118 12.52 8.27 13.85
C HIS A 118 11.35 7.82 14.73
N ASN A 119 10.21 8.49 14.55
CA ASN A 119 8.93 8.08 15.12
C ASN A 119 8.02 7.43 14.07
N SER A 120 7.00 6.70 14.53
CA SER A 120 6.06 6.01 13.64
C SER A 120 5.13 6.95 12.84
N ASN A 121 5.00 8.22 13.22
CA ASN A 121 4.24 9.22 12.47
C ASN A 121 4.99 9.71 11.23
N GLN A 122 6.32 9.59 11.24
CA GLN A 122 7.19 9.88 10.10
C GLN A 122 7.19 8.75 9.05
N LEU A 123 6.64 7.57 9.38
CA LEU A 123 6.51 6.46 8.46
C LEU A 123 5.50 6.78 7.36
N LYS A 124 6.01 6.88 6.13
CA LYS A 124 5.17 7.04 4.94
C LYS A 124 4.96 5.70 4.25
N TRP A 125 3.88 5.56 3.49
CA TRP A 125 3.57 4.31 2.79
C TRP A 125 2.77 4.55 1.52
N LEU A 126 2.88 3.63 0.55
CA LEU A 126 2.00 3.52 -0.61
C LEU A 126 1.79 2.06 -0.98
N VAL A 127 0.81 1.82 -1.84
CA VAL A 127 0.63 0.53 -2.51
C VAL A 127 1.30 0.61 -3.88
N LEU A 128 2.13 -0.39 -4.17
CA LEU A 128 2.84 -0.53 -5.44
C LEU A 128 2.00 -1.28 -6.46
N GLN A 129 1.29 -2.32 -5.99
CA GLN A 129 0.50 -3.20 -6.85
C GLN A 129 -0.59 -3.92 -6.06
N VAL A 130 -1.77 -4.06 -6.67
CA VAL A 130 -2.81 -5.01 -6.27
C VAL A 130 -2.63 -6.30 -7.06
N VAL A 131 -2.56 -7.44 -6.37
CA VAL A 131 -2.39 -8.75 -7.00
C VAL A 131 -3.72 -9.47 -6.97
N SER A 132 -4.31 -9.68 -8.15
CA SER A 132 -5.53 -10.45 -8.30
C SER A 132 -5.30 -11.93 -7.93
N VAL A 133 -6.29 -12.54 -7.29
CA VAL A 133 -6.32 -13.99 -7.10
C VAL A 133 -6.73 -14.60 -8.45
N SER A 134 -5.89 -15.47 -9.02
CA SER A 134 -6.30 -16.22 -10.21
C SER A 134 -7.47 -17.14 -9.86
N PRO A 135 -8.55 -17.19 -10.66
CA PRO A 135 -9.68 -18.09 -10.43
C PRO A 135 -9.29 -19.56 -10.28
N SER A 136 -8.17 -19.96 -10.89
CA SER A 136 -7.67 -21.34 -10.98
C SER A 136 -7.01 -21.90 -9.71
N GLY A 137 -7.11 -21.24 -8.56
CA GLY A 137 -6.75 -21.85 -7.27
C GLY A 137 -5.25 -22.08 -7.02
N GLY A 138 -4.35 -21.31 -7.64
CA GLY A 138 -2.91 -21.36 -7.33
C GLY A 138 -2.56 -20.87 -5.92
N ASP A 139 -1.37 -21.21 -5.41
CA ASP A 139 -0.89 -20.69 -4.12
C ASP A 139 -0.72 -19.16 -4.19
N TYR A 140 -1.75 -18.45 -3.74
CA TYR A 140 -1.78 -17.00 -3.72
C TYR A 140 -0.66 -16.38 -2.89
N ASN A 141 -0.15 -17.08 -1.87
CA ASN A 141 1.01 -16.60 -1.11
C ASN A 141 2.27 -16.56 -1.96
N ARG A 142 2.44 -17.58 -2.79
CA ARG A 142 3.58 -17.72 -3.70
C ARG A 142 3.54 -16.64 -4.77
N ILE A 143 2.37 -16.33 -5.33
CA ILE A 143 2.21 -15.24 -6.30
C ILE A 143 2.58 -13.90 -5.65
N LEU A 144 2.06 -13.62 -4.44
CA LEU A 144 2.42 -12.40 -3.73
C LEU A 144 3.92 -12.33 -3.42
N LEU A 145 4.55 -13.45 -3.06
CA LEU A 145 5.99 -13.50 -2.79
C LEU A 145 6.80 -13.19 -4.05
N GLN A 146 6.43 -13.79 -5.19
CA GLN A 146 7.07 -13.49 -6.48
C GLN A 146 6.95 -12.01 -6.84
N LYS A 147 5.76 -11.42 -6.68
CA LYS A 147 5.55 -9.98 -6.93
C LYS A 147 6.34 -9.10 -5.97
N GLU A 148 6.43 -9.46 -4.69
CA GLU A 148 7.27 -8.77 -3.71
C GLU A 148 8.75 -8.76 -4.15
N THR A 149 9.29 -9.91 -4.54
CA THR A 149 10.66 -10.03 -5.07
C THR A 149 10.86 -9.19 -6.33
N MET A 150 9.93 -9.25 -7.29
CA MET A 150 10.00 -8.44 -8.51
C MET A 150 10.09 -6.94 -8.20
N TRP A 151 9.30 -6.45 -7.23
CA TRP A 151 9.34 -5.04 -6.82
C TRP A 151 10.63 -4.67 -6.08
N ILE A 152 11.16 -5.56 -5.24
CA ILE A 152 12.47 -5.38 -4.61
C ILE A 152 13.55 -5.26 -5.69
N ASP A 153 13.56 -6.16 -6.67
CA ASP A 153 14.52 -6.14 -7.76
C ASP A 153 14.37 -4.88 -8.63
N GLN A 154 13.14 -4.49 -8.96
CA GLN A 154 12.86 -3.28 -9.74
C GLN A 154 13.37 -2.01 -9.03
N LEU A 155 13.23 -1.94 -7.71
CA LEU A 155 13.70 -0.80 -6.90
C LEU A 155 15.20 -0.85 -6.59
N ASN A 156 15.82 -2.03 -6.69
CA ASN A 156 17.25 -2.23 -6.43
C ASN A 156 18.11 -2.18 -7.69
N LYS A 157 17.58 -2.55 -8.87
CA LYS A 157 18.32 -2.52 -10.14
C LYS A 157 18.99 -1.16 -10.27
N HIS A 158 20.31 -1.11 -10.49
CA HIS A 158 20.97 0.13 -10.89
C HIS A 158 20.49 0.47 -12.32
N HIS A 159 20.17 1.75 -12.57
CA HIS A 159 20.01 2.20 -13.95
C HIS A 159 21.44 2.54 -14.36
N ASP A 160 22.08 1.66 -15.11
CA ASP A 160 23.23 2.06 -15.88
C ASP A 160 22.70 2.92 -17.03
N PRO A 161 22.98 4.23 -17.09
CA PRO A 161 22.59 5.03 -18.25
C PRO A 161 23.31 4.62 -19.54
N TYR A 162 24.27 3.71 -19.46
CA TYR A 162 25.02 3.16 -20.59
C TYR A 162 25.06 1.63 -20.48
N GLY A 163 23.91 0.97 -20.65
CA GLY A 163 23.88 -0.49 -20.71
C GLY A 163 24.79 -1.03 -21.83
N THR A 164 25.68 -1.95 -21.49
CA THR A 164 26.16 -2.99 -22.44
C THR A 164 25.03 -3.95 -22.78
#